data_AF-A0A535PL14-F1
#
_entry.id   AF-A0A535PL14-F1
#
_cell.length_a   1.000
_cell.length_b   1.000
_cell.length_c   1.000
_cell.angle_alpha   90.00
_cell.angle_beta   90.00
_cell.angle_gamma   90.00
#
_symmetry.space_group_name_H-M   'P 1'
#
loop_
_entity.id
_entity.type
_entity.pdbx_description
1 polymer ?
#
loop_
_entity_poly.entity_id
_entity_poly.type
_entity_poly.pdbx_seq_one_letter_code
_entity_poly.pdbx_strand_id
1 'polypeptide(L)'
;MGTEQYHEPPGELSQEIRTFARMAASLQEEAEAIGWYEQRISLERDTQAKAIMEDAQSEEFKHFAMALEFLSRRKPKWQAVLKDVLFKPGNIVEHGEEGEEDEKKI
;
A
#
# COMPACT_ATOMS: atom_id res chain seq x y z
N MET A 1 -6.38 3.20 -18.48
CA MET A 1 -6.31 1.78 -18.88
C MET A 1 -6.80 1.01 -17.67
N GLY A 2 -7.88 0.23 -17.79
CA GLY A 2 -8.36 -0.58 -16.67
C GLY A 2 -7.35 -1.69 -16.43
N THR A 3 -6.82 -1.81 -15.22
CA THR A 3 -6.02 -2.96 -14.83
C THR A 3 -6.94 -4.17 -14.76
N GLU A 4 -6.58 -5.26 -15.42
CA GLU A 4 -7.17 -6.56 -15.10
C GLU A 4 -6.75 -6.90 -13.66
N GLN A 5 -7.69 -6.80 -12.74
CA GLN A 5 -7.45 -6.99 -11.30
C GLN A 5 -6.97 -8.41 -10.95
N TYR A 6 -7.29 -9.40 -11.78
CA TYR A 6 -7.01 -10.81 -11.51
C TYR A 6 -6.09 -11.39 -12.57
N HIS A 7 -5.07 -12.14 -12.13
CA HIS A 7 -4.19 -12.90 -13.01
C HIS A 7 -4.67 -14.35 -13.23
N GLU A 8 -5.70 -14.79 -12.50
CA GLU A 8 -6.29 -16.12 -12.58
C GLU A 8 -7.82 -15.99 -12.74
N PRO A 9 -8.52 -17.00 -13.31
CA PRO A 9 -9.96 -16.96 -13.48
C PRO A 9 -10.69 -16.63 -12.16
N PRO A 10 -11.45 -15.52 -12.07
CA PRO A 10 -12.07 -15.11 -10.81
C PRO A 10 -13.07 -16.11 -10.23
N GLY A 11 -13.64 -16.98 -11.07
CA GLY A 11 -14.54 -18.06 -10.66
C GLY A 11 -13.83 -19.21 -9.93
N GLU A 12 -12.51 -19.33 -10.06
CA GLU A 12 -11.69 -20.35 -9.39
C GLU A 12 -11.09 -19.84 -8.07
N LEU A 13 -11.15 -18.53 -7.83
CA LEU A 13 -10.65 -17.91 -6.60
C LEU A 13 -11.68 -17.96 -5.47
N SER A 14 -11.22 -18.30 -4.27
CA SER A 14 -12.07 -18.23 -3.08
C SER A 14 -12.52 -16.78 -2.78
N GLN A 15 -13.62 -16.64 -2.04
CA GLN A 15 -14.12 -15.32 -1.63
C GLN A 15 -13.08 -14.53 -0.81
N GLU A 16 -12.28 -15.23 0.00
CA GLU A 16 -11.20 -14.63 0.77
C GLU A 16 -10.12 -14.05 -0.15
N ILE A 17 -9.67 -14.83 -1.14
CA ILE A 17 -8.63 -14.38 -2.08
C ILE A 17 -9.14 -13.22 -2.94
N ARG A 18 -10.40 -13.25 -3.38
CA ARG A 18 -11.00 -12.12 -4.10
C ARG A 18 -11.11 -10.87 -3.24
N THR A 19 -11.30 -11.02 -1.93
CA THR A 19 -11.29 -9.88 -0.99
C THR A 19 -9.87 -9.34 -0.79
N PHE A 20 -8.89 -10.23 -0.65
CA PHE A 20 -7.48 -9.85 -0.58
C PHE A 20 -7.04 -9.10 -1.85
N ALA A 21 -7.38 -9.60 -3.04
CA ALA A 21 -7.08 -8.96 -4.31
C ALA A 21 -7.73 -7.57 -4.45
N ARG A 22 -8.94 -7.37 -3.94
CA ARG A 22 -9.58 -6.04 -3.88
C ARG A 22 -8.79 -5.07 -3.01
N MET A 23 -8.44 -5.49 -1.80
CA MET A 23 -7.72 -4.62 -0.88
C MET A 23 -6.28 -4.34 -1.33
N ALA A 24 -5.62 -5.29 -1.99
CA ALA A 24 -4.30 -5.11 -2.58
C ALA A 24 -4.34 -4.11 -3.75
N ALA A 25 -5.34 -4.23 -4.63
CA ALA A 25 -5.54 -3.26 -5.71
C ALA A 25 -5.80 -1.86 -5.17
N SER A 26 -6.67 -1.72 -4.15
CA SER A 26 -6.90 -0.42 -3.51
C SER A 26 -5.62 0.17 -2.91
N LEU A 27 -4.82 -0.62 -2.18
CA LEU A 27 -3.53 -0.15 -1.64
C LEU A 27 -2.60 0.37 -2.76
N GLN A 28 -2.56 -0.33 -3.90
CA GLN A 28 -1.76 0.09 -5.05
C GLN A 28 -2.27 1.41 -5.64
N GLU A 29 -3.59 1.54 -5.83
CA GLU A 29 -4.23 2.76 -6.36
C GLU A 29 -3.92 3.97 -5.47
N GLU A 30 -3.96 3.82 -4.14
CA GLU A 30 -3.61 4.91 -3.22
C GLU A 30 -2.14 5.33 -3.37
N ALA A 31 -1.23 4.37 -3.51
CA ALA A 31 0.19 4.65 -3.71
C ALA A 31 0.45 5.39 -5.05
N GLU A 32 -0.26 5.00 -6.10
CA GLU A 32 -0.22 5.69 -7.40
C GLU A 32 -0.78 7.10 -7.30
N ALA A 33 -1.92 7.29 -6.63
CA ALA A 33 -2.53 8.59 -6.43
C ALA A 33 -1.60 9.54 -5.66
N ILE A 34 -1.01 9.07 -4.55
CA ILE A 34 0.02 9.80 -3.79
C ILE A 34 1.15 10.24 -4.70
N GLY A 35 1.74 9.31 -5.47
CA GLY A 35 2.85 9.60 -6.38
C GLY A 35 2.49 10.57 -7.51
N TRP A 36 1.25 10.54 -8.01
CA TRP A 36 0.76 11.52 -8.99
C TRP A 36 0.58 12.90 -8.37
N TYR A 37 0.03 12.99 -7.16
CA TYR A 37 -0.13 14.26 -6.48
C TYR A 37 1.22 14.88 -6.13
N GLU A 38 2.21 14.11 -5.66
CA GLU A 38 3.58 14.60 -5.44
C GLU A 38 4.13 15.32 -6.68
N GLN A 39 4.02 14.68 -7.85
CA GLN A 39 4.49 15.25 -9.11
C GLN A 39 3.72 16.52 -9.49
N ARG A 40 2.39 16.49 -9.42
CA ARG A 40 1.54 17.63 -9.81
C ARG A 40 1.74 18.83 -8.88
N ILE A 41 1.71 18.61 -7.56
CA ILE A 41 1.92 19.64 -6.54
C ILE A 41 3.29 20.31 -6.70
N SER A 42 4.32 19.55 -7.09
CA SER A 42 5.68 20.09 -7.30
C SER A 42 5.78 21.12 -8.44
N LEU A 43 4.88 21.07 -9.43
CA LEU A 43 4.92 21.92 -10.62
C LEU A 43 3.74 22.90 -10.71
N GLU A 44 2.68 22.69 -9.94
CA GLU A 44 1.46 23.51 -10.00
C GLU A 44 1.71 24.95 -9.55
N ARG A 45 1.20 25.89 -10.35
CA ARG A 45 1.33 27.33 -10.14
C ARG A 45 0.04 27.98 -9.65
N ASP A 46 -1.11 27.39 -9.98
CA ASP A 46 -2.39 27.85 -9.45
C ASP A 46 -2.54 27.41 -8.00
N THR A 47 -2.65 28.38 -7.10
CA THR A 47 -2.67 28.13 -5.66
C THR A 47 -3.94 27.41 -5.20
N GLN A 48 -5.07 27.58 -5.91
CA GLN A 48 -6.31 26.89 -5.60
C GLN A 48 -6.24 25.43 -6.04
N ALA A 49 -5.73 25.16 -7.24
CA ALA A 49 -5.52 23.79 -7.72
C ALA A 49 -4.54 23.05 -6.80
N LYS A 50 -3.44 23.70 -6.41
CA LYS A 50 -2.47 23.11 -5.48
C LYS A 50 -3.08 22.73 -4.14
N ALA A 51 -3.87 23.62 -3.54
CA ALA A 51 -4.54 23.36 -2.26
C ALA A 51 -5.52 22.18 -2.34
N ILE A 52 -6.27 22.06 -3.45
CA ILE A 52 -7.17 20.91 -3.68
C ILE A 52 -6.38 19.60 -3.75
N MET A 53 -5.23 19.61 -4.44
CA MET A 53 -4.39 18.43 -4.59
C MET A 53 -3.70 18.02 -3.28
N GLU A 54 -3.23 18.99 -2.48
CA GLU A 54 -2.66 18.74 -1.14
C GLU A 54 -3.71 18.13 -0.19
N ASP A 55 -4.94 18.64 -0.20
CA ASP A 55 -6.05 18.10 0.59
C ASP A 55 -6.37 16.66 0.18
N ALA A 56 -6.57 16.42 -1.12
CA ALA A 56 -6.83 15.09 -1.66
C ALA A 56 -5.71 14.09 -1.33
N GLN A 57 -4.44 14.47 -1.54
CA GLN A 57 -3.29 13.62 -1.24
C GLN A 57 -3.25 13.19 0.23
N SER A 58 -3.58 14.11 1.15
CA SER A 58 -3.56 13.81 2.58
C SER A 58 -4.59 12.73 2.97
N GLU A 59 -5.70 12.64 2.25
CA GLU A 59 -6.69 11.58 2.44
C GLU A 59 -6.15 10.23 1.96
N GLU A 60 -5.37 10.20 0.89
CA GLU A 60 -4.82 8.94 0.36
C GLU A 60 -3.78 8.31 1.30
N PHE A 61 -3.05 9.11 2.10
CA PHE A 61 -2.19 8.56 3.17
C PHE A 61 -2.99 7.72 4.18
N LYS A 62 -4.18 8.22 4.55
CA LYS A 62 -5.11 7.53 5.45
C LYS A 62 -5.64 6.26 4.79
N HIS A 63 -6.07 6.33 3.53
CA HIS A 63 -6.58 5.16 2.80
C HIS A 63 -5.50 4.08 2.62
N PHE A 64 -4.28 4.48 2.26
CA PHE A 64 -3.13 3.59 2.13
C PHE A 64 -2.86 2.85 3.45
N ALA A 65 -2.77 3.57 4.57
CA ALA A 65 -2.51 2.97 5.87
C ALA A 65 -3.61 1.99 6.30
N MET A 66 -4.88 2.31 6.04
CA MET A 66 -6.02 1.43 6.35
C MET A 66 -6.01 0.15 5.52
N ALA A 67 -5.71 0.23 4.23
CA ALA A 67 -5.61 -0.93 3.35
C ALA A 67 -4.42 -1.83 3.72
N LEU A 68 -3.26 -1.24 4.01
CA LEU A 68 -2.05 -1.96 4.45
C LEU A 68 -2.31 -2.74 5.73
N GLU A 69 -2.95 -2.11 6.72
CA GLU A 69 -3.27 -2.76 7.99
C GLU A 69 -4.27 -3.92 7.82
N PHE A 70 -5.30 -3.76 6.98
CA PHE A 70 -6.21 -4.86 6.67
C PHE A 70 -5.45 -6.07 6.10
N LEU A 71 -4.58 -5.83 5.12
CA LEU A 71 -3.85 -6.88 4.45
C LEU A 71 -2.82 -7.56 5.38
N SER A 72 -2.12 -6.77 6.20
CA SER A 72 -1.23 -7.24 7.27
C SER A 72 -1.94 -8.26 8.18
N ARG A 73 -3.16 -7.93 8.64
CA ARG A 73 -3.96 -8.84 9.50
C ARG A 73 -4.37 -10.15 8.81
N ARG A 74 -4.38 -10.21 7.48
CA ARG A 74 -4.76 -11.41 6.71
C ARG A 74 -3.59 -12.36 6.46
N LYS A 75 -2.34 -11.89 6.63
CA LYS A 75 -1.14 -12.67 6.33
C LYS A 75 -0.14 -12.54 7.48
N PRO A 76 -0.08 -13.51 8.42
CA PRO A 76 0.80 -13.46 9.58
C PRO A 76 2.27 -13.22 9.23
N LYS A 77 2.73 -13.84 8.14
CA LYS A 77 4.06 -13.65 7.56
C LYS A 77 4.33 -12.21 7.15
N TRP A 78 3.40 -11.59 6.42
CA TRP A 78 3.50 -10.17 6.05
C TRP A 78 3.52 -9.27 7.29
N GLN A 79 2.67 -9.55 8.28
CA GLN A 79 2.66 -8.78 9.53
C GLN A 79 4.00 -8.85 10.27
N ALA A 80 4.69 -10.00 10.25
CA ALA A 80 6.01 -10.14 10.89
C ALA A 80 7.04 -9.20 10.26
N VAL A 81 7.20 -9.25 8.94
CA VAL A 81 8.12 -8.38 8.20
C VAL A 81 7.79 -6.90 8.44
N LEU A 82 6.52 -6.51 8.44
CA LEU A 82 6.12 -5.12 8.69
C LEU A 82 6.52 -4.62 10.08
N LYS A 83 6.45 -5.47 11.11
CA LYS A 83 6.88 -5.10 12.47
C LYS A 83 8.39 -4.89 12.54
N ASP A 84 9.15 -5.57 11.70
CA ASP A 84 10.58 -5.41 11.69
C ASP A 84 11.06 -4.20 10.90
N VAL A 85 10.36 -3.84 9.84
CA VAL A 85 10.74 -2.73 8.96
C VAL A 85 10.21 -1.38 9.44
N LEU A 86 8.96 -1.30 9.92
CA LEU A 86 8.30 -0.03 10.14
C LEU A 86 8.70 0.66 11.46
N PHE A 87 8.81 1.99 11.40
CA PHE A 87 9.02 2.87 12.57
C PHE A 87 10.31 2.63 13.36
N LYS A 88 11.32 2.00 12.74
CA LYS A 88 12.66 1.82 13.33
C LYS A 88 13.68 2.77 12.67
N PRO A 89 14.60 3.38 13.43
CA PRO A 89 15.75 4.08 12.87
C PRO A 89 16.80 3.08 12.35
N GLY A 90 17.59 3.43 11.35
CA GLY A 90 18.66 2.58 10.83
C GLY A 90 18.46 2.16 9.38
N ASN A 91 19.12 1.09 8.96
CA ASN A 91 19.10 0.61 7.59
C ASN A 91 17.83 -0.24 7.34
N ILE A 92 16.97 0.24 6.44
CA ILE A 92 15.71 -0.43 6.08
C ILE A 92 15.96 -1.82 5.45
N VAL A 93 17.05 -2.00 4.70
CA VAL A 93 17.38 -3.29 4.07
C VAL A 93 17.76 -4.32 5.14
N GLU A 94 18.60 -3.93 6.11
CA GLU A 94 18.98 -4.81 7.23
C GLU A 94 17.76 -5.23 8.06
N HIS A 95 16.87 -4.30 8.39
CA HIS A 95 15.60 -4.63 9.05
C HIS A 95 14.70 -5.55 8.20
N GLY A 96 14.73 -5.41 6.88
CA GLY A 96 14.02 -6.29 5.96
C GLY A 96 14.57 -7.72 5.97
N GLU A 97 15.90 -7.87 6.01
CA GLU A 97 16.55 -9.17 6.14
C GLU A 97 16.24 -9.84 7.49
N GLU A 98 16.26 -9.07 8.59
CA GLU A 98 15.81 -9.54 9.91
C GLU A 98 14.35 -10.01 9.88
N GLY A 99 13.47 -9.21 9.26
CA GLY A 99 12.06 -9.54 9.09
C GLY A 99 11.82 -10.80 8.26
N GLU A 100 12.63 -11.04 7.22
CA GLU A 100 12.58 -12.27 6.42
C GLU A 100 12.95 -13.51 7.26
N GLU A 101 13.97 -13.39 8.12
CA GLU A 101 14.35 -14.47 9.03
C GLU A 101 13.29 -14.75 10.11
N ASP A 102 12.60 -13.72 10.60
CA ASP A 102 11.49 -13.89 11.54
C ASP A 102 10.22 -14.42 10.86
N GLU A 103 9.95 -14.03 9.61
CA GLU A 103 8.88 -14.59 8.78
C GLU A 103 9.04 -16.11 8.60
N LYS A 104 10.26 -16.59 8.39
CA LYS A 104 10.56 -18.04 8.21
C LYS A 104 10.24 -18.88 9.44
N LYS A 105 10.15 -18.26 10.63
CA LYS A 105 9.86 -18.94 11.91
C LYS A 105 8.36 -19.07 12.19
N ILE A 106 7.50 -18.46 11.37
CA ILE A 106 6.03 -18.49 11.45
C ILE A 106 5.47 -19.50 10.45
#